data_AF-L7UEW4-F1
#
_entry.id   AF-L7UEW4-F1
#
_cell.length_a   1.000
_cell.length_b   1.000
_cell.length_c   1.000
_cell.angle_alpha   90.00
_cell.angle_beta   90.00
_cell.angle_gamma   90.00
#
_symmetry.space_group_name_H-M   'P 1'
#
loop_
_entity.id
_entity.type
_entity.pdbx_description
1 polymer ?
#
loop_
_entity_poly.entity_id
_entity_poly.type
_entity_poly.pdbx_seq_one_letter_code
_entity_poly.pdbx_strand_id
1 'polypeptide(L)'
;MRTHDWGDDEEEQEDSPAPGGTHVRERALKEVRAIYRQADAAYAPFSCPASGECCQLSRTGRQPWLWLPEWELLTKGRPLPPPREDGGCPYLDTAGLRCTVYADRPFGCRTFFCERIRGPARQPAETVGTLLERLEWASQRREPSLRGPRPLLEWHAEALASARKTR
;
A
#
# COMPACT_ATOMS: atom_id res chain seq x y z
N MET A 1 -30.27 43.71 39.61
CA MET A 1 -30.36 42.54 40.49
C MET A 1 -31.05 41.40 39.74
N ARG A 2 -30.28 40.53 39.08
CA ARG A 2 -30.55 39.11 38.80
C ARG A 2 -29.37 38.58 37.99
N THR A 3 -28.48 37.94 38.72
CA THR A 3 -27.33 37.18 38.24
C THR A 3 -27.81 35.93 37.52
N HIS A 4 -27.14 35.54 36.44
CA HIS A 4 -27.08 34.15 36.06
C HIS A 4 -25.63 33.84 35.71
N ASP A 5 -24.99 33.28 36.73
CA ASP A 5 -23.72 32.61 36.76
C ASP A 5 -23.90 31.25 36.06
N TRP A 6 -23.03 30.91 35.12
CA TRP A 6 -22.76 29.54 34.72
C TRP A 6 -21.26 29.43 34.57
N GLY A 7 -20.68 28.75 35.54
CA GLY A 7 -19.26 28.60 35.74
C GLY A 7 -18.56 27.80 34.64
N ASP A 8 -17.25 27.93 34.69
CA ASP A 8 -16.29 26.99 34.15
C ASP A 8 -16.67 25.54 34.49
N ASP A 9 -16.78 24.69 33.48
CA ASP A 9 -16.50 23.26 33.58
C ASP A 9 -15.77 22.84 32.30
N GLU A 10 -14.49 22.56 32.48
CA GLU A 10 -13.60 21.89 31.56
C GLU A 10 -14.10 20.45 31.36
N GLU A 11 -14.48 20.05 30.15
CA GLU A 11 -14.52 18.62 29.79
C GLU A 11 -13.93 18.41 28.38
N GLU A 12 -12.65 18.06 28.42
CA GLU A 12 -11.88 17.25 27.48
C GLU A 12 -12.72 16.56 26.39
N GLN A 13 -12.56 16.99 25.13
CA GLN A 13 -13.02 16.23 23.98
C GLN A 13 -11.81 15.70 23.21
N GLU A 14 -11.47 14.47 23.58
CA GLU A 14 -10.56 13.55 22.93
C GLU A 14 -10.78 13.46 21.40
N ASP A 15 -9.69 13.69 20.67
CA ASP A 15 -9.20 12.86 19.56
C ASP A 15 -10.14 12.59 18.35
N SER A 16 -10.80 13.62 17.84
CA SER A 16 -11.36 13.57 16.48
C SER A 16 -10.29 13.95 15.44
N PRO A 17 -9.90 13.06 14.50
CA PRO A 17 -8.91 13.41 13.48
C PRO A 17 -9.43 14.56 12.63
N ALA A 18 -8.64 15.63 12.57
CA ALA A 18 -9.02 16.86 11.87
C ALA A 18 -9.55 16.55 10.45
N PRO A 19 -10.64 17.19 10.01
CA PRO A 19 -11.33 16.89 8.74
C PRO A 19 -10.39 16.91 7.52
N GLY A 20 -9.30 17.68 7.57
CA GLY A 20 -8.27 17.70 6.53
C GLY A 20 -7.54 16.38 6.32
N GLY A 21 -7.29 15.60 7.39
CA GLY A 21 -6.53 14.34 7.30
C GLY A 21 -7.27 13.27 6.50
N THR A 22 -8.58 13.12 6.73
CA THR A 22 -9.42 12.17 6.00
C THR A 22 -9.49 12.51 4.51
N HIS A 23 -9.70 13.78 4.16
CA HIS A 23 -9.75 14.20 2.76
C HIS A 23 -8.40 14.03 2.03
N VAL A 24 -7.28 14.34 2.70
CA VAL A 24 -5.92 14.12 2.15
C VAL A 24 -5.69 12.64 1.88
N ARG A 25 -6.08 11.77 2.83
CA ARG A 25 -6.00 10.31 2.67
C ARG A 25 -6.82 9.81 1.49
N GLU A 26 -8.08 10.20 1.39
CA GLU A 26 -8.95 9.77 0.29
C GLU A 26 -8.40 10.21 -1.08
N ARG A 27 -7.85 11.44 -1.15
CA ARG A 27 -7.21 11.95 -2.37
C ARG A 27 -5.98 11.12 -2.74
N ALA A 28 -5.12 10.80 -1.78
CA ALA A 28 -3.94 9.96 -2.02
C ALA A 28 -4.34 8.56 -2.51
N LEU A 29 -5.33 7.93 -1.89
CA LEU A 29 -5.84 6.62 -2.32
C LEU A 29 -6.45 6.67 -3.74
N LYS A 30 -7.16 7.75 -4.07
CA LYS A 30 -7.70 7.96 -5.43
C LYS A 30 -6.57 8.09 -6.46
N GLU A 31 -5.51 8.80 -6.12
CA GLU A 31 -4.32 8.97 -6.98
C GLU A 31 -3.60 7.63 -7.19
N VAL A 32 -3.35 6.85 -6.13
CA VAL A 32 -2.77 5.50 -6.24
C VAL A 32 -3.58 4.62 -7.18
N ARG A 33 -4.91 4.61 -7.05
CA ARG A 33 -5.77 3.83 -7.96
C ARG A 33 -5.65 4.30 -9.41
N ALA A 34 -5.46 5.60 -9.65
CA ALA A 34 -5.23 6.13 -11.00
C ALA A 34 -3.87 5.67 -11.55
N ILE A 35 -2.82 5.73 -10.73
CA ILE A 35 -1.48 5.22 -11.06
C ILE A 35 -1.55 3.72 -11.40
N TYR A 36 -2.28 2.92 -10.61
CA TYR A 36 -2.44 1.49 -10.86
C TYR A 36 -3.13 1.19 -12.19
N ARG A 37 -4.19 1.94 -12.55
CA ARG A 37 -4.84 1.79 -13.86
C ARG A 37 -3.90 2.13 -15.01
N GLN A 38 -3.05 3.15 -14.85
CA GLN A 38 -2.08 3.52 -15.88
C GLN A 38 -0.95 2.50 -15.98
N ALA A 39 -0.49 1.94 -14.87
CA ALA A 39 0.46 0.83 -14.85
C ALA A 39 -0.12 -0.39 -15.58
N ASP A 40 -1.34 -0.80 -15.23
CA ASP A 40 -2.02 -1.92 -15.88
C ASP A 40 -2.19 -1.69 -17.40
N ALA A 41 -2.50 -0.45 -17.82
CA ALA A 41 -2.60 -0.10 -19.24
C ALA A 41 -1.24 -0.15 -19.96
N ALA A 42 -0.17 0.37 -19.35
CA ALA A 42 1.18 0.34 -19.91
C ALA A 42 1.70 -1.10 -20.08
N TYR A 43 1.27 -1.99 -19.19
CA TYR A 43 1.66 -3.39 -19.17
C TYR A 43 0.65 -4.34 -19.83
N ALA A 44 -0.45 -3.83 -20.41
CA ALA A 44 -1.44 -4.63 -21.11
C ALA A 44 -0.88 -5.49 -22.28
N PRO A 45 0.16 -5.06 -23.03
CA PRO A 45 0.79 -5.90 -24.06
C PRO A 45 1.66 -7.04 -23.51
N PHE A 46 1.87 -7.09 -22.19
CA PHE A 46 2.68 -8.12 -21.54
C PHE A 46 1.79 -9.16 -20.86
N SER A 47 2.33 -10.36 -20.72
CA SER A 47 1.68 -11.47 -20.03
C SER A 47 2.62 -12.10 -19.02
N CYS A 48 2.04 -12.51 -17.89
CA CYS A 48 2.72 -13.20 -16.81
C CYS A 48 2.21 -14.65 -16.76
N PRO A 49 3.09 -15.64 -16.57
CA PRO A 49 2.69 -17.04 -16.39
C PRO A 49 1.93 -17.30 -15.08
N ALA A 50 1.79 -16.28 -14.23
CA ALA A 50 1.08 -16.34 -12.95
C ALA A 50 1.55 -17.49 -12.03
N SER A 51 2.85 -17.81 -12.04
CA SER A 51 3.39 -18.96 -11.29
C SER A 51 3.52 -18.75 -9.78
N GLY A 52 3.28 -17.52 -9.28
CA GLY A 52 3.40 -17.21 -7.85
C GLY A 52 4.85 -17.12 -7.32
N GLU A 53 5.86 -17.51 -8.10
CA GLU A 53 7.28 -17.45 -7.70
C GLU A 53 7.73 -16.05 -7.30
N CYS A 54 7.25 -15.00 -7.98
CA CYS A 54 7.54 -13.62 -7.64
C CYS A 54 7.07 -13.23 -6.24
N CYS A 55 6.09 -13.94 -5.68
CA CYS A 55 5.58 -13.72 -4.33
C CYS A 55 6.32 -14.55 -3.27
N GLN A 56 7.29 -15.39 -3.65
CA GLN A 56 8.14 -16.15 -2.74
C GLN A 56 9.29 -15.24 -2.26
N LEU A 57 8.97 -14.28 -1.40
CA LEU A 57 9.83 -13.12 -1.11
C LEU A 57 11.17 -13.51 -0.48
N SER A 58 11.20 -14.39 0.52
CA SER A 58 12.46 -14.89 1.09
C SER A 58 13.34 -15.64 0.09
N ARG A 59 12.75 -16.27 -0.93
CA ARG A 59 13.51 -16.97 -1.99
C ARG A 59 14.04 -16.02 -3.04
N THR A 60 13.24 -15.04 -3.45
CA THR A 60 13.58 -14.14 -4.57
C THR A 60 14.38 -12.92 -4.13
N GLY A 61 14.24 -12.47 -2.88
CA GLY A 61 14.73 -11.18 -2.41
C GLY A 61 14.03 -9.98 -3.06
N ARG A 62 12.97 -10.19 -3.85
CA ARG A 62 12.32 -9.18 -4.69
C ARG A 62 10.95 -8.80 -4.15
N GLN A 63 10.93 -8.23 -2.95
CA GLN A 63 9.70 -7.66 -2.40
C GLN A 63 9.38 -6.29 -2.99
N PRO A 64 8.09 -5.96 -3.20
CA PRO A 64 7.71 -4.62 -3.62
C PRO A 64 7.99 -3.62 -2.49
N TRP A 65 8.41 -2.43 -2.89
CA TRP A 65 8.59 -1.28 -2.00
C TRP A 65 7.36 -0.41 -2.12
N LEU A 66 6.72 -0.15 -0.98
CA LEU A 66 5.44 0.54 -0.91
C LEU A 66 5.60 1.90 -0.27
N TRP A 67 4.93 2.88 -0.85
CA TRP A 67 4.62 4.13 -0.18
C TRP A 67 3.40 3.97 0.74
N LEU A 68 3.24 4.87 1.72
CA LEU A 68 2.15 4.78 2.70
C LEU A 68 0.76 4.66 2.06
N PRO A 69 0.37 5.46 1.05
CA PRO A 69 -0.94 5.32 0.42
C PRO A 69 -1.17 3.95 -0.24
N GLU A 70 -0.12 3.27 -0.71
CA GLU A 70 -0.25 1.91 -1.24
C GLU A 70 -0.51 0.91 -0.13
N TRP A 71 0.20 1.03 0.99
CA TRP A 71 -0.02 0.20 2.17
C TRP A 71 -1.45 0.38 2.72
N GLU A 72 -1.91 1.62 2.81
CA GLU A 72 -3.28 1.94 3.23
C GLU A 72 -4.34 1.36 2.29
N LEU A 73 -4.07 1.34 0.97
CA LEU A 73 -4.96 0.74 -0.01
C LEU A 73 -4.97 -0.80 0.11
N LEU A 74 -3.80 -1.41 0.22
CA LEU A 74 -3.62 -2.85 0.33
C LEU A 74 -4.38 -3.43 1.53
N THR A 75 -4.37 -2.72 2.65
CA THR A 75 -4.96 -3.15 3.93
C THR A 75 -6.39 -2.64 4.15
N LYS A 76 -6.93 -1.82 3.24
CA LYS A 76 -8.23 -1.19 3.42
C LYS A 76 -9.36 -2.22 3.58
N GLY A 77 -10.05 -2.16 4.72
CA GLY A 77 -11.28 -2.94 4.96
C GLY A 77 -11.07 -4.44 5.07
N ARG A 78 -9.86 -4.90 5.42
CA ARG A 78 -9.54 -6.32 5.52
C ARG A 78 -8.61 -6.61 6.71
N PRO A 79 -8.73 -7.77 7.38
CA PRO A 79 -7.79 -8.17 8.41
C PRO A 79 -6.40 -8.43 7.82
N LEU A 80 -5.35 -8.12 8.58
CA LEU A 80 -3.99 -8.46 8.20
C LEU A 80 -3.79 -9.98 8.29
N PRO A 81 -3.35 -10.65 7.21
CA PRO A 81 -3.01 -12.07 7.28
C PRO A 81 -1.79 -12.28 8.18
N PRO A 82 -1.64 -13.45 8.83
CA PRO A 82 -0.42 -13.77 9.56
C PRO A 82 0.80 -13.84 8.60
N PRO A 83 2.03 -13.62 9.11
CA PRO A 83 3.23 -13.89 8.32
C PRO A 83 3.27 -15.37 7.93
N ARG A 84 3.78 -15.66 6.74
CA ARG A 84 3.96 -17.06 6.30
C ARG A 84 5.24 -17.64 6.87
N GLU A 85 5.19 -18.91 7.27
CA GLU A 85 6.36 -19.65 7.76
C GLU A 85 7.47 -19.78 6.71
N ASP A 86 7.10 -19.83 5.43
CA ASP A 86 8.04 -19.88 4.30
C ASP A 86 8.66 -18.52 3.95
N GLY A 87 8.25 -17.44 4.63
CA GLY A 87 8.67 -16.07 4.36
C GLY A 87 8.21 -15.53 2.99
N GLY A 88 7.20 -16.16 2.39
CA GLY A 88 6.51 -15.63 1.22
C GLY A 88 5.63 -14.42 1.54
N CYS A 89 5.05 -13.81 0.51
CA CYS A 89 4.11 -12.72 0.66
C CYS A 89 2.91 -13.16 1.51
N PRO A 90 2.56 -12.45 2.60
CA PRO A 90 1.44 -12.79 3.48
C PRO A 90 0.08 -12.83 2.77
N TYR A 91 -0.02 -12.18 1.62
CA TYR A 91 -1.24 -12.10 0.81
C TYR A 91 -1.34 -13.20 -0.25
N LEU A 92 -0.52 -14.25 -0.17
CA LEU A 92 -0.74 -15.47 -0.93
C LEU A 92 -1.85 -16.31 -0.30
N ASP A 93 -2.60 -17.02 -1.13
CA ASP A 93 -3.54 -18.05 -0.68
C ASP A 93 -2.83 -19.19 0.06
N THR A 94 -3.61 -20.08 0.66
CA THR A 94 -3.08 -21.21 1.42
C THR A 94 -2.20 -22.12 0.55
N ALA A 95 -2.50 -22.24 -0.75
CA ALA A 95 -1.69 -22.96 -1.72
C ALA A 95 -0.36 -22.25 -2.08
N GLY A 96 -0.21 -20.95 -1.76
CA GLY A 96 1.00 -20.18 -2.06
C GLY A 96 1.11 -19.74 -3.53
N LEU A 97 0.01 -19.76 -4.29
CA LEU A 97 0.00 -19.57 -5.74
C LEU A 97 -0.73 -18.31 -6.19
N ARG A 98 -1.79 -17.89 -5.46
CA ARG A 98 -2.64 -16.76 -5.88
C ARG A 98 -2.65 -15.65 -4.87
N CYS A 99 -2.63 -14.40 -5.35
CA CYS A 99 -2.76 -13.23 -4.50
C CYS A 99 -4.23 -13.04 -4.07
N THR A 100 -4.49 -13.01 -2.77
CA THR A 100 -5.83 -12.81 -2.19
C THR A 100 -6.31 -11.37 -2.29
N VAL A 101 -5.41 -10.44 -2.61
CA VAL A 101 -5.67 -8.99 -2.79
C VAL A 101 -5.28 -8.51 -4.19
N TYR A 102 -5.41 -9.38 -5.20
CA TYR A 102 -4.89 -9.14 -6.55
C TYR A 102 -5.31 -7.80 -7.17
N ALA A 103 -6.55 -7.34 -6.91
CA ALA A 103 -7.05 -6.06 -7.40
C ALA A 103 -6.31 -4.85 -6.80
N ASP A 104 -5.96 -4.93 -5.52
CA ASP A 104 -5.25 -3.90 -4.75
C ASP A 104 -3.74 -4.17 -4.66
N ARG A 105 -3.19 -5.05 -5.53
CA ARG A 105 -1.77 -5.38 -5.51
C ARG A 105 -0.90 -4.12 -5.68
N PRO A 106 0.22 -4.01 -4.95
CA PRO A 106 1.11 -2.85 -5.00
C PRO A 106 1.66 -2.55 -6.40
N PHE A 107 2.14 -1.33 -6.63
CA PHE A 107 2.72 -0.92 -7.91
C PHE A 107 3.82 -1.87 -8.38
N GLY A 108 4.75 -2.24 -7.50
CA GLY A 108 5.85 -3.17 -7.83
C GLY A 108 5.39 -4.58 -8.27
N CYS A 109 4.17 -4.99 -7.91
CA CYS A 109 3.58 -6.25 -8.38
C CYS A 109 2.94 -6.13 -9.78
N ARG A 110 2.82 -4.92 -10.33
CA ARG A 110 2.21 -4.62 -11.64
C ARG A 110 3.23 -4.47 -12.76
N THR A 111 4.50 -4.27 -12.43
CA THR A 111 5.55 -3.90 -13.39
C THR A 111 6.42 -5.08 -13.85
N PHE A 112 6.02 -6.32 -13.57
CA PHE A 112 6.64 -7.58 -14.01
C PHE A 112 8.20 -7.59 -14.00
N PHE A 113 8.78 -8.09 -12.92
CA PHE A 113 10.24 -8.18 -12.78
C PHE A 113 10.83 -9.56 -13.15
N CYS A 114 10.02 -10.53 -13.59
CA CYS A 114 10.51 -11.87 -13.92
C CYS A 114 10.96 -11.96 -15.38
N GLU A 115 12.02 -12.70 -15.64
CA GLU A 115 12.54 -12.98 -17.00
C GLU A 115 11.54 -13.76 -17.87
N ARG A 116 10.58 -14.46 -17.24
CA ARG A 116 9.53 -15.24 -17.90
C ARG A 116 8.35 -14.40 -18.41
N ILE A 117 8.41 -13.08 -18.26
CA ILE A 117 7.42 -12.17 -18.85
C ILE A 117 7.45 -12.33 -20.38
N ARG A 118 6.27 -12.37 -21.01
CA ARG A 118 6.15 -12.36 -22.48
C ARG A 118 5.53 -11.06 -22.94
N GLY A 119 6.02 -10.48 -24.02
CA GLY A 119 5.50 -9.22 -24.55
C GLY A 119 6.55 -8.51 -25.42
N PRO A 120 6.39 -7.19 -25.64
CA PRO A 120 7.36 -6.37 -26.36
C PRO A 120 8.79 -6.48 -25.81
N ALA A 121 9.79 -6.25 -26.68
CA ALA A 121 11.20 -6.38 -26.33
C ALA A 121 11.67 -5.38 -25.25
N ARG A 122 10.97 -4.25 -25.09
CA ARG A 122 11.31 -3.21 -24.12
C ARG A 122 10.12 -2.95 -23.21
N GLN A 123 10.38 -2.94 -21.90
CA GLN A 123 9.40 -2.49 -20.91
C GLN A 123 9.22 -0.96 -20.99
N PRO A 124 8.03 -0.43 -20.60
CA PRO A 124 7.71 0.99 -20.67
C PRO A 124 8.41 1.78 -19.53
N ALA A 125 9.73 1.81 -19.52
CA ALA A 125 10.55 2.36 -18.43
C ALA A 125 10.26 3.84 -18.14
N GLU A 126 10.09 4.67 -19.18
CA GLU A 126 9.76 6.09 -19.03
C GLU A 126 8.42 6.28 -18.33
N THR A 127 7.39 5.53 -18.74
CA THR A 127 6.08 5.54 -18.09
C THR A 127 6.18 5.09 -16.63
N VAL A 128 6.95 4.04 -16.34
CA VAL A 128 7.18 3.57 -14.97
C VAL A 128 7.84 4.64 -14.12
N GLY A 129 8.86 5.34 -14.64
CA GLY A 129 9.52 6.45 -13.95
C GLY A 129 8.54 7.56 -13.56
N THR A 130 7.76 8.05 -14.52
CA THR A 130 6.73 9.08 -14.25
C THR A 130 5.68 8.61 -13.24
N LEU A 131 5.29 7.34 -13.26
CA LEU A 131 4.33 6.79 -12.29
C LEU A 131 4.93 6.70 -10.88
N LEU A 132 6.22 6.38 -10.75
CA LEU A 132 6.92 6.36 -9.47
C LEU A 132 7.04 7.76 -8.86
N GLU A 133 7.39 8.77 -9.66
CA GLU A 133 7.44 10.18 -9.22
C GLU A 133 6.08 10.66 -8.72
N ARG A 134 5.00 10.31 -9.43
CA ARG A 134 3.63 10.63 -9.00
C ARG A 134 3.23 9.93 -7.72
N LEU A 135 3.68 8.69 -7.53
CA LEU A 135 3.40 7.91 -6.35
C LEU A 135 4.12 8.49 -5.12
N GLU A 136 5.39 8.85 -5.28
CA GLU A 136 6.16 9.58 -4.28
C GLU A 136 5.47 10.89 -3.89
N TRP A 137 5.08 11.70 -4.88
CA TRP A 137 4.37 12.95 -4.62
C TRP A 137 3.05 12.75 -3.86
N ALA A 138 2.26 11.73 -4.25
CA ALA A 138 1.02 11.39 -3.53
C ALA A 138 1.31 10.98 -2.07
N SER A 139 2.41 10.26 -1.85
CA SER A 139 2.85 9.87 -0.50
C SER A 139 3.32 11.04 0.33
N GLN A 140 4.17 11.91 -0.21
CA GLN A 140 4.69 13.07 0.52
C GLN A 140 3.58 14.05 0.92
N ARG A 141 2.52 14.17 0.12
CA ARG A 141 1.33 14.97 0.51
C ARG A 141 0.52 14.32 1.63
N ARG A 142 0.54 12.98 1.71
CA ARG A 142 -0.18 12.20 2.74
C ARG A 142 0.60 12.12 4.05
N GLU A 143 1.91 11.97 3.97
CA GLU A 143 2.81 11.85 5.11
C GLU A 143 4.15 12.54 4.77
N PRO A 144 4.28 13.85 5.03
CA PRO A 144 5.48 14.61 4.71
C PRO A 144 6.73 14.13 5.47
N SER A 145 6.56 13.45 6.62
CA SER A 145 7.68 12.93 7.39
C SER A 145 8.29 11.65 6.80
N LEU A 146 7.56 10.95 5.93
CA LEU A 146 8.01 9.70 5.32
C LEU A 146 9.06 9.98 4.24
N ARG A 147 10.30 9.54 4.50
CA ARG A 147 11.47 9.85 3.65
C ARG A 147 11.63 8.95 2.43
N GLY A 148 10.88 7.85 2.34
CA GLY A 148 11.03 6.86 1.28
C GLY A 148 9.98 5.76 1.34
N PRO A 149 9.84 4.97 0.26
CA PRO A 149 9.04 3.76 0.32
C PRO A 149 9.75 2.74 1.21
N ARG A 150 9.00 1.77 1.72
CA ARG A 150 9.53 0.71 2.60
C ARG A 150 9.14 -0.67 2.07
N PRO A 151 9.90 -1.72 2.37
CA PRO A 151 9.59 -3.06 1.90
C PRO A 151 8.25 -3.55 2.47
N LEU A 152 7.49 -4.30 1.66
CA LEU A 152 6.16 -4.82 2.04
C LEU A 152 6.17 -5.56 3.40
N LEU A 153 7.19 -6.38 3.64
CA LEU A 153 7.26 -7.16 4.88
C LEU A 153 7.54 -6.28 6.11
N GLU A 154 8.19 -5.13 5.94
CA GLU A 154 8.41 -4.17 7.03
C GLU A 154 7.09 -3.51 7.43
N TRP A 155 6.33 -3.00 6.45
CA TRP A 155 4.98 -2.46 6.68
C TRP A 155 4.07 -3.46 7.40
N HIS A 156 4.12 -4.72 6.96
CA HIS A 156 3.32 -5.79 7.53
C HIS A 156 3.72 -6.14 8.97
N ALA A 157 5.01 -6.27 9.24
CA ALA A 157 5.52 -6.56 10.59
C ALA A 157 5.16 -5.44 11.58
N GLU A 158 5.34 -4.17 11.18
CA GLU A 158 5.00 -3.01 12.00
C GLU A 158 3.50 -2.95 12.34
N ALA A 159 2.64 -3.21 11.35
CA ALA A 159 1.21 -3.19 11.55
C ALA A 159 0.72 -4.32 12.46
N LEU A 160 1.32 -5.51 12.36
CA LEU A 160 1.04 -6.61 13.29
C LEU A 160 1.52 -6.30 14.71
N ALA A 161 2.71 -5.72 14.86
CA ALA A 161 3.23 -5.31 16.16
C ALA A 161 2.32 -4.26 16.82
N SER A 162 1.82 -3.29 16.03
CA SER A 162 0.89 -2.27 16.50
C SER A 162 -0.45 -2.89 16.94
N ALA A 163 -1.03 -3.78 16.12
CA ALA A 163 -2.29 -4.45 16.44
C ALA A 163 -2.22 -5.35 17.70
N ARG A 164 -1.03 -5.86 18.05
CA ARG A 164 -0.80 -6.62 19.29
C ARG A 164 -0.72 -5.73 20.53
N LYS A 165 -0.22 -4.50 20.39
CA LYS A 165 -0.10 -3.54 21.51
C LYS A 165 -1.47 -2.96 21.93
N THR A 166 -2.42 -2.91 21.00
CA THR A 166 -3.78 -2.39 21.23
C THR A 166 -4.72 -3.45 21.80
N ARG A 167 -4.27 -4.71 21.96
CA ARG A 167 -5.03 -5.81 22.57
C ARG A 167 -4.54 -6.08 23.97
#